data_AF-A0A951VE36-F1
#
_entry.id   AF-A0A951VE36-F1
#
_cell.length_a   1.000
_cell.length_b   1.000
_cell.length_c   1.000
_cell.angle_alpha   90.00
_cell.angle_beta   90.00
_cell.angle_gamma   90.00
#
_symmetry.space_group_name_H-M   'P 1'
#
loop_
_entity.id
_entity.type
_entity.pdbx_description
1 polymer ?
#
loop_
_entity_poly.entity_id
_entity_poly.type
_entity_poly.pdbx_seq_one_letter_code
_entity_poly.pdbx_strand_id
1 'polypeptide(L)'
;MKREQKIESILNSLDGLEKANPRPFFFTRLEARMQKEVKGSFVEKILGFLIRPSVAIAAVVLIVVVNAFVIISTTLHSEEQATEGNKIEIATVDQYLQMSANPFDGEKVNP
;
A
#
# COMPACT_ATOMS: atom_id res chain seq x y z
N MET A 1 -64.61 32.12 37.92
CA MET A 1 -64.73 30.65 37.99
C MET A 1 -64.27 29.92 36.74
N LYS A 2 -64.74 30.22 35.51
CA LYS A 2 -64.38 29.43 34.30
C LYS A 2 -62.88 29.44 33.89
N ARG A 3 -62.11 30.47 34.23
CA ARG A 3 -60.67 30.56 33.87
C ARG A 3 -59.78 29.71 34.78
N GLU A 4 -60.03 29.75 36.08
CA GLU A 4 -59.36 28.93 37.11
C GLU A 4 -59.41 27.45 36.71
N GLN A 5 -60.60 26.94 36.38
CA GLN A 5 -60.82 25.55 35.97
C GLN A 5 -60.05 25.16 34.70
N LYS A 6 -59.87 26.09 33.76
CA LYS A 6 -59.08 25.84 32.53
C LYS A 6 -57.59 25.73 32.85
N ILE A 7 -57.09 26.58 33.75
CA ILE A 7 -55.69 26.56 34.19
C ILE A 7 -55.41 25.25 34.94
N GLU A 8 -56.29 24.88 35.86
CA GLU A 8 -56.20 23.64 36.64
C GLU A 8 -56.26 22.41 35.74
N SER A 9 -57.13 22.41 34.72
CA SER A 9 -57.20 21.34 33.71
C SER A 9 -55.93 21.23 32.85
N ILE A 10 -55.22 22.33 32.59
CA ILE A 10 -53.96 22.31 31.84
C ILE A 10 -52.83 21.81 32.74
N LEU A 11 -52.76 22.26 33.99
CA LEU A 11 -51.76 21.73 34.93
C LEU A 11 -51.94 20.22 35.14
N ASN A 12 -53.18 19.77 35.27
CA ASN A 12 -53.49 18.36 35.51
C ASN A 12 -53.22 17.48 34.27
N SER A 13 -53.20 18.05 33.04
CA SER A 13 -52.82 17.30 31.84
C SER A 13 -51.31 17.18 31.64
N LEU A 14 -50.52 17.98 32.35
CA LEU A 14 -49.05 17.92 32.34
C LEU A 14 -48.48 16.97 33.40
N ASP A 15 -49.28 16.58 34.40
CA ASP A 15 -48.84 15.80 35.59
C ASP A 15 -48.52 14.32 35.30
N GLY A 16 -48.75 13.85 34.06
CA GLY A 16 -48.45 12.49 33.60
C GLY A 16 -47.30 12.40 32.58
N LEU A 17 -46.63 13.52 32.29
CA LEU A 17 -45.54 13.56 31.32
C LEU A 17 -44.26 12.98 31.93
N GLU A 18 -44.10 11.67 31.82
CA GLU A 18 -42.83 11.03 32.13
C GLU A 18 -41.78 11.35 31.06
N LYS A 19 -40.52 11.49 31.48
CA LYS A 19 -39.39 11.69 30.56
C LYS A 19 -39.37 10.55 29.55
N ALA A 20 -39.55 10.86 28.26
CA ALA A 20 -39.53 9.87 27.20
C ALA A 20 -38.20 9.08 27.23
N ASN A 21 -38.28 7.81 27.62
CA ASN A 21 -37.13 6.93 27.61
C ASN A 21 -36.84 6.55 26.13
N PRO A 22 -35.59 6.65 25.66
CA PRO A 22 -35.24 6.16 24.32
C PRO A 22 -35.77 4.75 24.08
N ARG A 23 -36.20 4.49 22.85
CA ARG A 23 -36.59 3.15 22.42
C ARG A 23 -35.43 2.17 22.67
N PRO A 24 -35.71 0.90 23.02
CA PRO A 24 -34.68 -0.12 23.17
C PRO A 24 -33.76 -0.15 21.94
N PHE A 25 -32.44 -0.30 22.18
CA PHE A 25 -31.39 -0.32 21.15
C PHE A 25 -31.20 0.98 20.36
N PHE A 26 -31.75 2.13 20.81
CA PHE A 26 -31.48 3.43 20.18
C PHE A 26 -29.98 3.75 20.13
N PHE A 27 -29.27 3.52 21.25
CA PHE A 27 -27.83 3.75 21.35
C PHE A 27 -27.04 2.94 20.32
N THR A 28 -27.33 1.63 20.20
CA THR A 28 -26.67 0.75 19.23
C THR A 28 -26.89 1.21 17.78
N ARG A 29 -28.10 1.65 17.43
CA ARG A 29 -28.40 2.15 16.07
C ARG A 29 -27.71 3.47 15.79
N LEU A 30 -27.65 4.36 16.78
CA LEU A 30 -26.94 5.63 16.68
C LEU A 30 -25.44 5.39 16.50
N GLU A 31 -24.86 4.52 17.33
CA GLU A 31 -23.45 4.14 17.24
C GLU A 31 -23.13 3.50 15.88
N ALA A 32 -23.97 2.59 15.39
CA ALA A 32 -23.79 1.98 14.06
C ALA A 32 -23.82 3.02 12.94
N ARG A 33 -24.67 4.06 13.03
CA ARG A 33 -24.69 5.16 12.05
C ARG A 33 -23.43 6.03 12.15
N MET A 34 -23.01 6.37 13.36
CA MET A 34 -21.79 7.16 13.58
C MET A 34 -20.55 6.42 13.08
N GLN A 35 -20.41 5.12 13.38
CA GLN A 35 -19.29 4.32 12.91
C GLN A 35 -19.28 4.15 11.38
N LYS A 36 -20.46 4.01 10.75
CA LYS A 36 -20.59 3.92 9.29
C LYS A 36 -20.15 5.22 8.60
N GLU A 37 -20.49 6.38 9.14
CA GLU A 37 -20.07 7.66 8.59
C GLU A 37 -18.57 7.94 8.81
N VAL A 38 -18.02 7.49 9.95
CA VAL A 38 -16.58 7.66 10.26
C VAL A 38 -15.69 6.72 9.44
N LYS A 39 -16.15 5.51 9.10
CA LYS A 39 -15.34 4.50 8.37
C LYS A 39 -15.60 4.46 6.85
N GLY A 40 -16.74 4.99 6.38
CA GLY A 40 -17.37 4.49 5.15
C GLY A 40 -17.17 5.25 3.82
N SER A 41 -16.32 6.28 3.71
CA SER A 41 -16.20 6.99 2.41
C SER A 41 -14.91 6.72 1.64
N PHE A 42 -13.75 6.77 2.30
CA PHE A 42 -12.47 6.65 1.59
C PHE A 42 -11.87 5.25 1.73
N VAL A 43 -11.80 4.72 2.94
CA VAL A 43 -11.18 3.42 3.22
C VAL A 43 -11.98 2.30 2.55
N GLU A 44 -13.31 2.27 2.68
CA GLU A 44 -14.15 1.26 2.03
C GLU A 44 -14.11 1.32 0.49
N LYS A 45 -13.96 2.52 -0.11
CA LYS A 45 -13.82 2.66 -1.56
C LYS A 45 -12.46 2.14 -2.05
N ILE A 46 -11.39 2.45 -1.34
CA ILE A 46 -10.03 1.99 -1.69
C ILE A 46 -9.93 0.48 -1.49
N LEU A 47 -10.45 -0.05 -0.38
CA LEU A 47 -10.43 -1.49 -0.09
C LEU A 47 -11.34 -2.25 -1.06
N GLY A 48 -12.53 -1.73 -1.37
CA GLY A 48 -13.41 -2.31 -2.38
C GLY A 48 -12.84 -2.24 -3.81
N PHE A 49 -11.98 -1.25 -4.11
CA PHE A 49 -11.27 -1.18 -5.37
C PHE A 49 -10.13 -2.20 -5.45
N LEU A 50 -9.35 -2.36 -4.36
CA LEU A 50 -8.28 -3.36 -4.25
C LEU A 50 -8.77 -4.81 -4.37
N ILE A 51 -9.97 -5.11 -3.88
CA ILE A 51 -10.57 -6.46 -3.93
C ILE A 51 -11.12 -6.77 -5.34
N ARG A 52 -11.23 -5.79 -6.26
CA ARG A 52 -11.69 -6.09 -7.62
C ARG A 52 -10.59 -6.86 -8.38
N PRO A 53 -10.92 -8.01 -8.99
CA PRO A 53 -9.93 -8.84 -9.71
C PRO A 53 -9.24 -8.07 -10.82
N SER A 54 -9.91 -7.07 -11.41
CA SER A 54 -9.33 -6.16 -12.40
C SER A 54 -8.13 -5.35 -11.88
N VAL A 55 -8.14 -4.92 -10.60
CA VAL A 55 -7.05 -4.13 -10.01
C VAL A 55 -5.84 -5.00 -9.69
N ALA A 56 -6.07 -6.23 -9.22
CA ALA A 56 -4.99 -7.21 -9.05
C ALA A 56 -4.30 -7.53 -10.39
N ILE A 57 -5.08 -7.74 -11.45
CA ILE A 57 -4.55 -7.96 -12.81
C ILE A 57 -3.76 -6.73 -13.29
N ALA A 58 -4.30 -5.52 -13.11
CA ALA A 58 -3.62 -4.29 -13.49
C ALA A 58 -2.28 -4.10 -12.73
N ALA A 59 -2.25 -4.43 -11.44
CA ALA A 59 -1.03 -4.38 -10.64
C ALA A 59 0.03 -5.38 -11.12
N VAL A 60 -0.37 -6.62 -11.43
CA VAL A 60 0.53 -7.64 -11.99
C VAL A 60 1.06 -7.19 -13.35
N VAL A 61 0.20 -6.68 -14.24
CA VAL A 61 0.62 -6.15 -15.54
C VAL A 61 1.60 -4.99 -15.38
N LEU A 62 1.34 -4.07 -14.45
CA LEU A 62 2.24 -2.96 -14.15
C LEU A 62 3.62 -3.45 -13.71
N ILE A 63 3.68 -4.45 -12.82
CA ILE A 63 4.95 -5.07 -12.39
C ILE A 63 5.68 -5.69 -13.59
N VAL A 64 4.96 -6.40 -14.46
CA VAL A 64 5.56 -7.00 -15.67
C VAL A 64 6.10 -5.92 -16.62
N VAL A 65 5.35 -4.85 -16.86
CA VAL A 65 5.77 -3.74 -17.74
C VAL A 65 7.00 -3.02 -17.18
N VAL A 66 7.04 -2.74 -15.88
CA VAL A 66 8.20 -2.10 -15.24
C VAL A 66 9.44 -3.00 -15.38
N ASN A 67 9.32 -4.29 -15.09
CA ASN A 67 10.44 -5.22 -15.23
C ASN A 67 10.88 -5.37 -16.70
N ALA A 68 9.94 -5.49 -17.63
CA ALA A 68 10.25 -5.54 -19.06
C ALA A 68 10.93 -4.25 -19.54
N PHE A 69 10.48 -3.09 -19.06
CA PHE A 69 11.09 -1.80 -19.38
C PHE A 69 12.51 -1.68 -18.83
N VAL A 70 12.76 -2.18 -17.62
CA VAL A 70 14.12 -2.25 -17.06
C VAL A 70 14.99 -3.16 -17.94
N ILE A 71 14.51 -4.34 -18.34
CA ILE A 71 15.27 -5.25 -19.21
C ILE A 71 15.53 -4.64 -20.58
N ILE A 72 14.56 -3.95 -21.19
CA ILE A 72 14.74 -3.29 -22.48
C ILE A 72 15.72 -2.12 -22.37
N SER A 73 15.58 -1.29 -21.33
CA SER A 73 16.49 -0.16 -21.12
C SER A 73 17.90 -0.63 -20.75
N THR A 74 18.07 -1.71 -19.99
CA THR A 74 19.39 -2.29 -19.76
C THR A 74 19.93 -2.97 -21.00
N THR A 75 19.17 -3.79 -21.74
CA THR A 75 19.66 -4.45 -22.97
C THR A 75 20.09 -3.47 -24.06
N LEU A 76 19.38 -2.34 -24.22
CA LEU A 76 19.78 -1.27 -25.14
C LEU A 76 21.08 -0.56 -24.71
N HIS A 77 21.41 -0.55 -23.42
CA HIS A 77 22.69 -0.06 -22.88
C HIS A 77 23.71 -1.19 -22.61
N SER A 78 23.33 -2.47 -22.77
CA SER A 78 24.16 -3.62 -22.37
C SER A 78 24.96 -4.22 -23.51
N GLU A 79 24.84 -3.74 -24.76
CA GLU A 79 25.87 -4.09 -25.75
C GLU A 79 27.26 -3.61 -25.29
N GLU A 80 27.34 -2.52 -24.51
CA GLU A 80 28.57 -2.12 -23.82
C GLU A 80 28.81 -2.87 -22.49
N GLN A 81 27.81 -2.99 -21.61
CA GLN A 81 28.07 -3.50 -20.24
C GLN A 81 28.05 -5.03 -20.04
N ALA A 82 27.32 -5.79 -20.86
CA ALA A 82 27.35 -7.27 -20.77
C ALA A 82 28.65 -7.86 -21.32
N THR A 83 29.34 -7.13 -22.20
CA THR A 83 30.65 -7.50 -22.73
C THR A 83 31.75 -7.24 -21.70
N GLU A 84 31.65 -6.18 -20.90
CA GLU A 84 32.71 -5.83 -19.93
C GLU A 84 32.81 -6.81 -18.75
N GLY A 85 31.69 -7.22 -18.15
CA GLY A 85 31.71 -8.18 -17.03
C GLY A 85 32.33 -9.54 -17.39
N ASN A 86 32.01 -10.06 -18.57
CA ASN A 86 32.53 -11.34 -19.07
C ASN A 86 33.97 -11.21 -19.59
N LYS A 87 34.32 -10.06 -20.20
CA LYS A 87 35.69 -9.79 -20.68
C LYS A 87 36.67 -9.57 -19.53
N ILE A 88 36.23 -9.02 -18.39
CA ILE A 88 37.04 -8.87 -17.18
C ILE A 88 37.36 -10.25 -16.56
N GLU A 89 36.38 -11.16 -16.50
CA GLU A 89 36.60 -12.52 -16.00
C GLU A 89 37.54 -13.33 -16.90
N ILE A 90 37.35 -13.27 -18.23
CA ILE A 90 38.23 -13.96 -19.19
C ILE A 90 39.66 -13.38 -19.17
N ALA A 91 39.80 -12.05 -19.08
CA ALA A 91 41.12 -11.40 -19.03
C ALA A 91 41.90 -11.73 -17.75
N THR A 92 41.22 -11.83 -16.61
CA THR A 92 41.87 -12.20 -15.33
C THR A 92 42.35 -13.65 -15.30
N VAL A 93 41.60 -14.58 -15.91
CA VAL A 93 42.02 -15.97 -16.08
C VAL A 93 43.22 -16.09 -17.01
N ASP A 94 43.23 -15.38 -18.14
CA ASP A 94 44.35 -15.40 -19.08
C ASP A 94 45.63 -14.81 -18.44
N GLN A 95 45.50 -13.75 -17.65
CA GLN A 95 46.63 -13.15 -16.92
C GLN A 95 47.20 -14.09 -15.84
N TYR A 96 46.34 -14.85 -15.13
CA TYR A 96 46.78 -15.86 -14.17
C TYR A 96 47.54 -17.00 -14.85
N LEU A 97 47.06 -17.46 -16.01
CA LEU A 97 47.72 -18.50 -16.80
C LEU A 97 49.08 -18.02 -17.29
N GLN A 98 49.19 -16.78 -17.80
CA GLN A 98 50.46 -16.19 -18.23
C GLN A 98 51.45 -16.03 -17.06
N MET A 99 50.97 -15.64 -15.87
CA MET A 99 51.82 -15.53 -14.69
C MET A 99 52.32 -16.90 -14.20
N SER A 100 51.48 -17.93 -14.29
CA SER A 100 51.88 -19.31 -13.98
C SER A 100 52.84 -19.91 -15.02
N ALA A 101 52.74 -19.48 -16.27
CA ALA A 101 53.57 -19.97 -17.37
C ALA A 101 55.01 -19.42 -17.33
N ASN A 102 55.24 -18.27 -16.67
CA ASN A 102 56.56 -17.65 -16.53
C ASN A 102 57.01 -17.53 -15.05
N PRO A 103 57.29 -18.65 -14.36
CA PRO A 103 57.66 -18.65 -12.94
C PRO A 103 59.04 -18.03 -12.63
N PHE A 104 59.83 -17.62 -13.63
CA PHE A 104 61.21 -17.14 -13.46
C PHE A 104 61.46 -15.70 -13.92
N ASP A 105 60.44 -14.94 -14.33
CA ASP A 105 60.64 -13.57 -14.84
C ASP A 105 60.70 -12.50 -13.73
N GLY A 106 60.53 -12.90 -12.46
CA GLY A 106 60.64 -12.04 -11.28
C GLY A 106 62.07 -11.81 -10.76
N GLU A 107 63.07 -12.48 -11.34
CA GLU A 107 64.47 -12.43 -10.86
C GLU A 107 65.43 -11.87 -11.91
N LYS A 108 65.11 -10.66 -12.40
CA LYS A 108 66.12 -9.79 -13.03
C LYS A 108 66.18 -8.47 -12.28
N VAL A 109 66.76 -8.54 -11.10
CA VAL A 109 67.33 -7.40 -10.38
C VAL A 109 68.73 -7.12 -10.90
N ASN A 110 68.87 -5.98 -11.61
CA ASN A 110 70.04 -5.11 -11.80
C ASN A 110 71.39 -5.67 -12.27
N PRO A 111 72.11 -4.88 -13.09
CA PRO A 111 73.24 -4.12 -12.54
C PRO A 111 72.90 -2.66 -12.24
#